data_AF-A0A1J5VWJ7-F1
#
_entry.id   AF-A0A1J5VWJ7-F1
#
_cell.length_a   1.000
_cell.length_b   1.000
_cell.length_c   1.000
_cell.angle_alpha   90.00
_cell.angle_beta   90.00
_cell.angle_gamma   90.00
#
_symmetry.space_group_name_H-M   'P 1'
#
loop_
_entity.id
_entity.type
_entity.pdbx_description
1 polymer ?
#
loop_
_entity_poly.entity_id
_entity_poly.type
_entity_poly.pdbx_seq_one_letter_code
_entity_poly.pdbx_strand_id
1 'polypeptide(L)'
;MLVIAPAMGTLDFSTSPQVGETQQEEGASQEARFAFSDNVIAQHSTELVANALDGRSVLVLRTHDALADDVDAVAWLLRTAGASEAGQVVLGEKFTEQESADALSTIIANTLPAGAQLSVDRRAPGTHAGQSLGSVLLKDQATGEPVAPESDRNFVIEALRGGGFIEEAEISGPADAIVVIGAGDGGPERSFGTQLLTDMTNELDALASAVYAAPDENGGFVDTEAGKVSMVLKLAEDLAAK
;
A
#
# COMPACT_ATOMS: atom_id res chain seq x y z
N MET A 1 -1.01 -88.90 14.56
CA MET A 1 -0.13 -88.51 13.43
C MET A 1 -0.96 -87.66 12.47
N LEU A 2 -0.67 -86.40 12.12
CA LEU A 2 0.16 -85.33 12.66
C LEU A 2 -0.45 -84.02 12.09
N VAL A 3 -0.98 -83.18 12.99
CA VAL A 3 -1.17 -81.70 13.02
C VAL A 3 -1.62 -80.92 11.74
N ILE A 4 -2.68 -80.12 11.91
CA ILE A 4 -3.21 -79.09 10.97
C ILE A 4 -2.85 -77.66 11.44
N ALA A 5 -2.44 -76.83 10.47
CA ALA A 5 -2.41 -75.33 10.36
C ALA A 5 -1.30 -74.51 11.06
N PRO A 6 -1.06 -73.21 10.68
CA PRO A 6 -0.93 -72.57 9.34
C PRO A 6 0.23 -71.50 9.28
N ALA A 7 0.54 -70.92 8.11
CA ALA A 7 0.99 -69.51 7.99
C ALA A 7 1.03 -68.99 6.54
N MET A 8 0.46 -67.80 6.34
CA MET A 8 0.57 -66.94 5.16
C MET A 8 2.02 -66.48 4.93
N GLY A 9 2.42 -66.39 3.66
CA GLY A 9 3.63 -65.70 3.22
C GLY A 9 3.37 -65.12 1.83
N THR A 10 3.10 -63.83 1.79
CA THR A 10 2.83 -63.00 0.60
C THR A 10 4.10 -62.80 -0.22
N LEU A 11 3.94 -62.79 -1.54
CA LEU A 11 5.00 -62.65 -2.54
C LEU A 11 5.66 -61.27 -2.50
N ASP A 12 6.99 -61.28 -2.57
CA ASP A 12 7.91 -60.16 -2.72
C ASP A 12 7.83 -59.57 -4.14
N PHE A 13 7.48 -58.29 -4.23
CA PHE A 13 7.83 -57.43 -5.36
C PHE A 13 8.67 -56.29 -4.80
N SER A 14 9.98 -56.37 -5.02
CA SER A 14 10.91 -55.26 -4.85
C SER A 14 10.45 -54.08 -5.72
N THR A 15 9.93 -53.03 -5.09
CA THR A 15 9.75 -51.70 -5.68
C THR A 15 10.76 -50.76 -5.03
N SER A 16 11.70 -50.27 -5.84
CA SER A 16 12.58 -49.15 -5.50
C SER A 16 11.75 -47.90 -5.17
N PRO A 17 12.28 -46.96 -4.37
CA PRO A 17 11.55 -45.77 -3.97
C PRO A 17 11.47 -44.80 -5.16
N GLN A 18 10.27 -44.60 -5.72
CA GLN A 18 9.97 -43.41 -6.51
C GLN A 18 9.24 -42.42 -5.60
N VAL A 19 10.02 -41.56 -4.95
CA VAL A 19 9.57 -40.31 -4.36
C VAL A 19 10.35 -39.22 -5.08
N GLY A 20 9.67 -38.33 -5.81
CA GLY A 20 10.24 -37.00 -6.06
C GLY A 20 10.21 -36.40 -7.47
N GLU A 21 9.26 -36.72 -8.37
CA GLU A 21 9.22 -36.02 -9.68
C GLU A 21 7.87 -35.41 -10.11
N THR A 22 6.75 -35.65 -9.42
CA THR A 22 5.45 -35.08 -9.84
C THR A 22 5.04 -33.75 -9.22
N GLN A 23 5.72 -33.25 -8.19
CA GLN A 23 5.35 -31.96 -7.56
C GLN A 23 6.01 -30.73 -8.20
N GLN A 24 7.11 -30.91 -8.92
CA GLN A 24 7.89 -29.78 -9.46
C GLN A 24 7.38 -29.31 -10.83
N GLU A 25 6.72 -30.18 -11.59
CA GLU A 25 6.09 -29.82 -12.88
C GLU A 25 4.71 -29.16 -12.70
N GLU A 26 3.98 -29.48 -11.63
CA GLU A 26 2.69 -28.82 -11.32
C GLU A 26 2.87 -27.40 -10.82
N GLY A 27 3.89 -27.12 -9.99
CA GLY A 27 4.24 -25.76 -9.56
C GLY A 27 4.67 -24.89 -10.74
N ALA A 28 5.67 -25.35 -11.51
CA ALA A 28 6.20 -24.60 -12.64
C ALA A 28 5.16 -24.33 -13.73
N SER A 29 4.18 -25.23 -13.95
CA SER A 29 3.09 -25.01 -14.89
C SER A 29 1.98 -24.11 -14.34
N GLN A 30 1.78 -24.07 -13.02
CA GLN A 30 0.88 -23.11 -12.37
C GLN A 30 1.51 -21.71 -12.34
N GLU A 31 2.77 -21.57 -11.93
CA GLU A 31 3.53 -20.31 -11.97
C GLU A 31 3.67 -19.75 -13.38
N ALA A 32 3.93 -20.61 -14.39
CA ALA A 32 3.92 -20.17 -15.78
C ALA A 32 2.53 -19.74 -16.25
N ARG A 33 1.45 -20.38 -15.78
CA ARG A 33 0.06 -19.96 -16.09
C ARG A 33 -0.31 -18.65 -15.41
N PHE A 34 0.09 -18.44 -14.16
CA PHE A 34 -0.08 -17.17 -13.46
C PHE A 34 0.70 -16.05 -14.14
N ALA A 35 1.99 -16.27 -14.44
CA ALA A 35 2.81 -15.28 -15.16
C ALA A 35 2.26 -14.94 -16.56
N PHE A 36 1.70 -15.93 -17.27
CA PHE A 36 1.07 -15.68 -18.57
C PHE A 36 -0.26 -14.93 -18.43
N SER A 37 -1.06 -15.27 -17.41
CA SER A 37 -2.33 -14.59 -17.14
C SER A 37 -2.10 -13.16 -16.64
N ASP A 38 -1.08 -12.93 -15.82
CA ASP A 38 -0.64 -11.60 -15.38
C ASP A 38 -0.12 -10.76 -16.54
N ASN A 39 0.62 -11.36 -17.48
CA ASN A 39 1.10 -10.64 -18.65
C ASN A 39 -0.04 -10.25 -19.60
N VAL A 40 -1.03 -11.15 -19.81
CA VAL A 40 -2.22 -10.87 -20.62
C VAL A 40 -3.12 -9.82 -19.94
N ILE A 41 -3.32 -9.92 -18.62
CA ILE A 41 -4.03 -8.91 -17.84
C ILE A 41 -3.28 -7.59 -17.97
N ALA A 42 -1.97 -7.52 -17.69
CA ALA A 42 -1.17 -6.30 -17.81
C ALA A 42 -1.25 -5.66 -19.21
N GLN A 43 -1.17 -6.48 -20.28
CA GLN A 43 -1.26 -6.00 -21.66
C GLN A 43 -2.62 -5.39 -22.03
N HIS A 44 -3.72 -5.88 -21.43
CA HIS A 44 -5.05 -5.29 -21.62
C HIS A 44 -5.44 -4.27 -20.54
N SER A 45 -4.73 -4.27 -19.42
CA SER A 45 -4.96 -3.40 -18.26
C SER A 45 -4.55 -1.97 -18.50
N THR A 46 -3.48 -1.75 -19.27
CA THR A 46 -3.04 -0.40 -19.62
C THR A 46 -4.11 0.35 -20.41
N GLU A 47 -4.89 -0.34 -21.25
CA GLU A 47 -6.05 0.25 -21.94
C GLU A 47 -7.24 0.48 -21.00
N LEU A 48 -7.41 -0.35 -19.95
CA LEU A 48 -8.49 -0.22 -18.96
C LEU A 48 -8.27 0.94 -17.98
N VAL A 49 -7.02 1.22 -17.58
CA VAL A 49 -6.70 2.33 -16.68
C VAL A 49 -6.40 3.64 -17.43
N ALA A 50 -6.25 3.60 -18.75
CA ALA A 50 -5.98 4.80 -19.54
C ALA A 50 -7.09 5.85 -19.34
N ASN A 51 -6.68 7.05 -18.93
CA ASN A 51 -7.57 8.17 -18.58
C ASN A 51 -8.49 7.93 -17.37
N ALA A 52 -8.30 6.85 -16.60
CA ALA A 52 -9.10 6.58 -15.41
C ALA A 52 -8.91 7.64 -14.32
N LEU A 53 -7.76 8.34 -14.33
CA LEU A 53 -7.42 9.42 -13.41
C LEU A 53 -7.29 10.78 -14.12
N ASP A 54 -7.84 10.92 -15.33
CA ASP A 54 -7.72 12.18 -16.09
C ASP A 54 -8.32 13.37 -15.32
N GLY A 55 -7.57 14.47 -15.27
CA GLY A 55 -7.91 15.65 -14.48
C GLY A 55 -7.88 15.47 -12.96
N ARG A 56 -7.45 14.31 -12.42
CA ARG A 56 -7.27 14.08 -10.98
C ARG A 56 -5.80 14.28 -10.60
N SER A 57 -5.58 15.03 -9.53
CA SER A 57 -4.26 15.25 -8.96
C SER A 57 -3.97 14.18 -7.90
N VAL A 58 -2.82 13.50 -7.98
CA VAL A 58 -2.44 12.42 -7.07
C VAL A 58 -1.12 12.75 -6.39
N LEU A 59 -1.08 12.61 -5.07
CA LEU A 59 0.14 12.76 -4.27
C LEU A 59 0.65 11.40 -3.83
N VAL A 60 1.97 11.20 -3.91
CA VAL A 60 2.63 9.96 -3.47
C VAL A 60 3.28 10.19 -2.11
N LEU A 61 2.82 9.47 -1.08
CA LEU A 61 3.52 9.34 0.19
C LEU A 61 4.33 8.05 0.13
N ARG A 62 5.62 8.09 0.43
CA ARG A 62 6.44 6.88 0.54
C ARG A 62 7.18 6.82 1.87
N THR A 63 7.40 5.64 2.41
CA THR A 63 8.31 5.47 3.54
C THR A 63 9.77 5.58 3.10
N HIS A 64 10.66 5.95 4.02
CA HIS A 64 12.10 6.08 3.76
C HIS A 64 12.73 4.78 3.23
N ASP A 65 12.17 3.63 3.61
CA ASP A 65 12.60 2.28 3.27
C ASP A 65 11.85 1.68 2.06
N ALA A 66 10.92 2.43 1.45
CA ALA A 66 10.24 2.00 0.24
C ALA A 66 11.24 1.80 -0.91
N LEU A 67 11.12 0.68 -1.62
CA LEU A 67 12.00 0.36 -2.75
C LEU A 67 11.80 1.37 -3.88
N ALA A 68 12.91 1.88 -4.42
CA ALA A 68 12.86 2.87 -5.49
C ALA A 68 12.14 2.35 -6.75
N ASP A 69 12.35 1.07 -7.07
CA ASP A 69 11.70 0.43 -8.23
C ASP A 69 10.17 0.38 -8.09
N ASP A 70 9.64 0.18 -6.87
CA ASP A 70 8.20 0.17 -6.61
C ASP A 70 7.61 1.57 -6.75
N VAL A 71 8.31 2.57 -6.21
CA VAL A 71 7.94 3.98 -6.32
C VAL A 71 7.89 4.41 -7.79
N ASP A 72 8.92 4.07 -8.57
CA ASP A 72 9.01 4.41 -9.99
C ASP A 72 7.92 3.70 -10.81
N ALA A 73 7.62 2.44 -10.49
CA ALA A 73 6.55 1.69 -11.16
C ALA A 73 5.17 2.29 -10.89
N VAL A 74 4.88 2.64 -9.63
CA VAL A 74 3.63 3.31 -9.25
C VAL A 74 3.52 4.68 -9.93
N ALA A 75 4.59 5.47 -9.92
CA ALA A 75 4.60 6.78 -10.57
C ALA A 75 4.42 6.68 -12.10
N TRP A 76 4.99 5.65 -12.73
CA TRP A 76 4.77 5.37 -14.16
C TRP A 76 3.30 5.00 -14.44
N LEU A 77 2.68 4.17 -13.61
CA LEU A 77 1.28 3.76 -13.77
C LEU A 77 0.30 4.91 -13.56
N LEU A 78 0.51 5.75 -12.53
CA LEU A 78 -0.32 6.93 -12.28
C LEU A 78 -0.31 7.88 -13.48
N ARG A 79 0.87 8.15 -14.05
CA ARG A 79 1.00 8.97 -15.27
C ARG A 79 0.31 8.34 -16.47
N THR A 80 0.44 7.02 -16.62
CA THR A 80 -0.22 6.27 -17.70
C THR A 80 -1.74 6.32 -17.58
N ALA A 81 -2.26 6.37 -16.36
CA ALA A 81 -3.69 6.52 -16.08
C ALA A 81 -4.22 7.96 -16.26
N GLY A 82 -3.35 8.93 -16.59
CA GLY A 82 -3.72 10.33 -16.81
C GLY A 82 -3.72 11.20 -15.55
N ALA A 83 -3.22 10.70 -14.42
CA ALA A 83 -3.12 11.48 -13.19
C ALA A 83 -2.12 12.63 -13.35
N SER A 84 -2.47 13.79 -12.80
CA SER A 84 -1.52 14.89 -12.59
C SER A 84 -0.76 14.68 -11.29
N GLU A 85 0.55 14.86 -11.30
CA GLU A 85 1.37 14.71 -10.08
C GLU A 85 1.18 15.93 -9.17
N ALA A 86 0.49 15.73 -8.04
CA ALA A 86 0.32 16.76 -7.02
C ALA A 86 1.59 16.94 -6.17
N GLY A 87 2.43 15.92 -6.11
CA GLY A 87 3.72 15.95 -5.43
C GLY A 87 4.12 14.60 -4.84
N GLN A 88 5.28 14.59 -4.20
CA GLN A 88 5.82 13.44 -3.48
C GLN A 88 6.28 13.84 -2.08
N VAL A 89 6.03 12.98 -1.10
CA VAL A 89 6.47 13.14 0.28
C VAL A 89 7.15 11.86 0.75
N VAL A 90 8.36 12.01 1.29
CA VAL A 90 9.13 10.93 1.91
C VAL A 90 8.93 11.02 3.42
N LEU A 91 8.23 10.03 3.98
CA LEU A 91 8.08 9.84 5.41
C LEU A 91 9.41 9.35 5.98
N GLY A 92 9.88 10.00 7.04
CA GLY A 92 11.13 9.62 7.68
C GLY A 92 11.03 8.32 8.48
N GLU A 93 12.18 7.72 8.79
CA GLU A 93 12.29 6.48 9.58
C GLU A 93 11.43 6.51 10.87
N LYS A 94 11.46 7.63 11.58
CA LYS A 94 10.70 7.86 12.82
C LYS A 94 9.19 7.75 12.68
N PHE A 95 8.65 7.92 11.47
CA PHE A 95 7.21 7.84 11.24
C PHE A 95 6.65 6.45 11.53
N THR A 96 7.45 5.42 11.28
CA THR A 96 7.08 4.01 11.44
C THR A 96 7.64 3.36 12.70
N GLU A 97 8.41 4.10 13.49
CA GLU A 97 9.00 3.66 14.75
C GLU A 97 8.02 3.74 15.93
N GLN A 98 8.00 2.70 16.76
CA GLN A 98 7.14 2.65 17.93
C GLN A 98 7.57 3.66 19.00
N GLU A 99 8.89 3.86 19.18
CA GLU A 99 9.48 4.80 20.13
C GLU A 99 9.15 6.26 19.84
N SER A 100 8.88 6.58 18.57
CA SER A 100 8.63 7.93 18.08
C SER A 100 7.13 8.27 18.00
N ALA A 101 6.25 7.30 18.27
CA ALA A 101 4.79 7.42 18.14
C ALA A 101 4.16 8.51 19.03
N ASP A 102 4.61 8.63 20.27
CA ASP A 102 4.13 9.67 21.20
C ASP A 102 4.59 11.07 20.75
N ALA A 103 5.82 11.17 20.23
CA ALA A 103 6.35 12.41 19.67
C ALA A 103 5.59 12.82 18.41
N LEU A 104 5.29 11.87 17.51
CA LEU A 104 4.46 12.09 16.32
C LEU A 104 3.10 12.67 16.71
N SER A 105 2.41 12.00 17.63
CA SER A 105 1.09 12.42 18.13
C SER A 105 1.13 13.82 18.76
N THR A 106 2.21 14.13 19.48
CA THR A 106 2.41 15.45 20.10
C THR A 106 2.61 16.55 19.06
N ILE A 107 3.41 16.31 18.01
CA ILE A 107 3.59 17.29 16.93
C ILE A 107 2.26 17.52 16.24
N ILE A 108 1.58 16.46 15.82
CA ILE A 108 0.27 16.53 15.15
C ILE A 108 -0.75 17.35 15.96
N ALA A 109 -0.87 17.07 17.27
CA ALA A 109 -1.81 17.78 18.12
C ALA A 109 -1.51 19.28 18.26
N ASN A 110 -0.23 19.67 18.19
CA ASN A 110 0.19 21.06 18.29
C ASN A 110 0.20 21.82 16.96
N THR A 111 0.18 21.09 15.84
CA THR A 111 0.29 21.67 14.50
C THR A 111 -1.02 21.64 13.71
N LEU A 112 -2.08 21.12 14.31
CA LEU A 112 -3.37 20.90 13.66
C LEU A 112 -3.93 22.22 13.08
N PRO A 113 -4.30 22.27 11.78
CA PRO A 113 -4.91 23.44 11.16
C PRO A 113 -6.20 23.89 11.84
N ALA A 114 -6.54 25.16 11.68
CA ALA A 114 -7.79 25.67 12.23
C ALA A 114 -8.99 24.98 11.56
N GLY A 115 -9.86 24.35 12.37
CA GLY A 115 -11.04 23.64 11.88
C GLY A 115 -10.81 22.15 11.59
N ALA A 116 -9.56 21.67 11.57
CA ALA A 116 -9.30 20.24 11.57
C ALA A 116 -9.59 19.65 12.96
N GLN A 117 -10.10 18.42 12.98
CA GLN A 117 -10.48 17.75 14.21
C GLN A 117 -9.84 16.36 14.27
N LEU A 118 -9.19 16.07 15.40
CA LEU A 118 -8.69 14.75 15.68
C LEU A 118 -9.74 13.95 16.44
N SER A 119 -9.91 12.69 16.08
CA SER A 119 -10.83 11.79 16.78
C SER A 119 -10.42 11.60 18.24
N VAL A 120 -11.36 11.81 19.17
CA VAL A 120 -11.14 11.60 20.61
C VAL A 120 -11.27 10.13 21.01
N ASP A 121 -12.07 9.36 20.27
CA ASP A 121 -12.31 7.94 20.52
C ASP A 121 -11.19 7.06 19.93
N ARG A 122 -10.63 7.50 18.80
CA ARG A 122 -9.59 6.78 18.04
C ARG A 122 -8.29 7.57 18.12
N ARG A 123 -7.48 7.22 19.11
CA ARG A 123 -6.24 7.94 19.48
C ARG A 123 -4.97 7.25 19.01
N ALA A 124 -5.10 6.34 18.03
CA ALA A 124 -3.93 5.73 17.43
C ALA A 124 -3.11 6.79 16.68
N PRO A 125 -1.77 6.79 16.78
CA PRO A 125 -0.91 7.75 16.09
C PRO A 125 -1.16 7.77 14.57
N GLY A 126 -1.34 6.60 13.95
CA GLY A 126 -1.67 6.49 12.52
C GLY A 126 -2.98 7.19 12.15
N THR A 127 -4.03 7.01 12.97
CA THR A 127 -5.32 7.70 12.78
C THR A 127 -5.14 9.22 12.82
N HIS A 128 -4.47 9.75 13.84
CA HIS A 128 -4.28 11.21 13.94
C HIS A 128 -3.36 11.75 12.84
N ALA A 129 -2.37 10.96 12.43
CA ALA A 129 -1.51 11.31 11.31
C ALA A 129 -2.30 11.43 10.00
N GLY A 130 -3.17 10.45 9.72
CA GLY A 130 -4.00 10.48 8.50
C GLY A 130 -5.01 11.64 8.51
N GLN A 131 -5.62 11.94 9.66
CA GLN A 131 -6.51 13.10 9.80
C GLN A 131 -5.78 14.43 9.60
N SER A 132 -4.60 14.57 10.20
CA SER A 132 -3.80 15.79 10.10
C SER A 132 -3.25 15.99 8.68
N LEU A 133 -2.57 14.98 8.13
CA LEU A 133 -2.02 15.03 6.77
C LEU A 133 -3.13 15.17 5.73
N GLY A 134 -4.24 14.45 5.88
CA GLY A 134 -5.38 14.57 4.98
C GLY A 134 -5.96 15.98 4.97
N SER A 135 -6.01 16.65 6.13
CA SER A 135 -6.51 18.02 6.20
C SER A 135 -5.67 19.06 5.45
N VAL A 136 -4.39 18.76 5.19
CA VAL A 136 -3.48 19.70 4.50
C VAL A 136 -3.08 19.27 3.10
N LEU A 137 -3.12 17.96 2.81
CA LEU A 137 -2.70 17.39 1.54
C LEU A 137 -3.85 17.19 0.56
N LEU A 138 -5.10 17.13 1.03
CA LEU A 138 -6.25 16.78 0.19
C LEU A 138 -7.13 17.99 -0.13
N LYS A 139 -7.84 17.87 -1.25
CA LYS A 139 -9.01 18.69 -1.56
C LYS A 139 -10.25 18.07 -0.92
N ASP A 140 -11.20 18.92 -0.58
CA ASP A 140 -12.53 18.51 -0.19
C ASP A 140 -13.28 18.02 -1.44
N GLN A 141 -13.80 16.79 -1.41
CA GLN A 141 -14.44 16.17 -2.58
C GLN A 141 -15.75 16.84 -2.98
N ALA A 142 -16.45 17.47 -2.03
CA ALA A 142 -17.74 18.13 -2.30
C ALA A 142 -17.57 19.49 -2.98
N THR A 143 -16.49 20.20 -2.66
CA THR A 143 -16.23 21.57 -3.14
C THR A 143 -15.12 21.65 -4.18
N GLY A 144 -14.22 20.67 -4.24
CA GLY A 144 -13.01 20.68 -5.07
C GLY A 144 -11.92 21.65 -4.56
N GLU A 145 -12.14 22.26 -3.39
CA GLU A 145 -11.25 23.26 -2.82
C GLU A 145 -10.26 22.64 -1.82
N PRO A 146 -9.10 23.27 -1.55
CA PRO A 146 -8.18 22.81 -0.51
C PRO A 146 -8.88 22.75 0.85
N VAL A 147 -8.68 21.66 1.61
CA VAL A 147 -9.25 21.53 2.96
C VAL A 147 -8.66 22.55 3.93
N ALA A 148 -7.37 22.86 3.79
CA ALA A 148 -6.67 23.87 4.58
C ALA A 148 -5.91 24.87 3.67
N PRO A 149 -5.70 26.10 4.14
CA PRO A 149 -4.90 27.08 3.42
C PRO A 149 -3.44 26.62 3.29
N GLU A 150 -2.75 27.10 2.26
CA GLU A 150 -1.35 26.74 1.98
C GLU A 150 -0.40 27.03 3.15
N SER A 151 -0.65 28.10 3.92
CA SER A 151 0.13 28.42 5.12
C SER A 151 0.09 27.31 6.17
N ASP A 152 -1.09 26.71 6.36
CA ASP A 152 -1.31 25.68 7.37
C ASP A 152 -0.68 24.37 6.90
N ARG A 153 -0.78 24.06 5.59
CA ARG A 153 -0.04 22.95 4.99
C ARG A 153 1.45 23.08 5.22
N ASN A 154 2.03 24.23 4.87
CA ASN A 154 3.47 24.46 5.01
C ASN A 154 3.90 24.36 6.48
N PHE A 155 3.09 24.88 7.40
CA PHE A 155 3.37 24.77 8.84
C PHE A 155 3.38 23.32 9.34
N VAL A 156 2.38 22.51 8.97
CA VAL A 156 2.31 21.09 9.35
C VAL A 156 3.49 20.30 8.79
N ILE A 157 3.78 20.48 7.50
CA ILE A 157 4.87 19.76 6.83
C ILE A 157 6.23 20.13 7.44
N GLU A 158 6.48 21.42 7.69
CA GLU A 158 7.73 21.86 8.31
C GLU A 158 7.88 21.40 9.77
N ALA A 159 6.79 21.32 10.53
CA ALA A 159 6.84 20.80 11.88
C ALA A 159 7.13 19.29 11.92
N LEU A 160 6.51 18.51 11.02
CA LEU A 160 6.81 17.09 10.86
C LEU A 160 8.25 16.87 10.37
N ARG A 161 8.73 17.72 9.45
CA ARG A 161 10.13 17.71 8.99
C ARG A 161 11.10 18.00 10.14
N GLY A 162 10.82 19.03 10.95
CA GLY A 162 11.60 19.35 12.14
C GLY A 162 11.62 18.23 13.19
N GLY A 163 10.57 17.39 13.24
CA GLY A 163 10.50 16.19 14.08
C GLY A 163 11.23 14.97 13.51
N GLY A 164 11.59 14.98 12.22
CA GLY A 164 12.15 13.83 11.49
C GLY A 164 11.09 12.83 11.02
N PHE A 165 9.83 13.24 10.97
CA PHE A 165 8.70 12.43 10.49
C PHE A 165 8.48 12.56 8.98
N ILE A 166 8.99 13.64 8.40
CA ILE A 166 9.09 13.86 6.95
C ILE A 166 10.56 14.18 6.65
N GLU A 167 11.14 13.47 5.69
CA GLU A 167 12.48 13.77 5.20
C GLU A 167 12.42 14.79 4.07
N GLU A 168 11.58 14.50 3.09
CA GLU A 168 11.42 15.29 1.87
C GLU A 168 9.95 15.51 1.58
N ALA A 169 9.61 16.69 1.06
CA ALA A 169 8.27 17.00 0.62
C ALA A 169 8.36 17.99 -0.53
N GLU A 170 7.93 17.54 -1.71
CA GLU A 170 7.80 18.32 -2.93
C GLU A 170 6.33 18.33 -3.31
N ILE A 171 5.60 19.35 -2.85
CA ILE A 171 4.14 19.43 -3.01
C ILE A 171 3.82 20.63 -3.89
N SER A 172 3.24 20.39 -5.06
CA SER A 172 2.81 21.43 -6.00
C SER A 172 1.42 21.99 -5.67
N GLY A 173 0.60 21.23 -4.94
CA GLY A 173 -0.74 21.62 -4.53
C GLY A 173 -1.46 20.51 -3.76
N PRO A 174 -2.70 20.75 -3.30
CA PRO A 174 -3.53 19.72 -2.71
C PRO A 174 -3.94 18.69 -3.78
N ALA A 175 -4.08 17.44 -3.36
CA ALA A 175 -4.40 16.31 -4.22
C ALA A 175 -5.87 15.88 -4.11
N ASP A 176 -6.38 15.28 -5.16
CA ASP A 176 -7.68 14.59 -5.17
C ASP A 176 -7.56 13.18 -4.57
N ALA A 177 -6.37 12.59 -4.62
CA ALA A 177 -6.07 11.26 -4.12
C ALA A 177 -4.64 11.13 -3.59
N ILE A 178 -4.42 10.14 -2.74
CA ILE A 178 -3.10 9.82 -2.19
C ILE A 178 -2.78 8.34 -2.40
N VAL A 179 -1.57 8.04 -2.84
CA VAL A 179 -1.02 6.68 -2.80
C VAL A 179 0.05 6.63 -1.73
N VAL A 180 -0.10 5.72 -0.77
CA VAL A 180 0.87 5.48 0.31
C VAL A 180 1.69 4.24 -0.04
N ILE A 181 2.99 4.39 -0.25
CA ILE A 181 3.91 3.31 -0.60
C ILE A 181 4.75 2.96 0.63
N GLY A 182 4.67 1.71 1.08
CA GLY A 182 5.46 1.20 2.20
C GLY A 182 6.35 0.04 1.80
N ALA A 183 7.39 -0.24 2.58
CA ALA A 183 8.24 -1.42 2.41
C ALA A 183 7.54 -2.75 2.73
N GLY A 184 6.34 -2.70 3.33
CA GLY A 184 5.58 -3.88 3.75
C GLY A 184 6.19 -4.59 4.96
N ASP A 185 5.51 -5.64 5.43
CA ASP A 185 6.08 -6.61 6.35
C ASP A 185 6.31 -7.92 5.60
N GLY A 186 7.58 -8.29 5.42
CA GLY A 186 7.95 -9.58 4.82
C GLY A 186 7.63 -10.81 5.71
N GLY A 187 6.63 -10.73 6.58
CA GLY A 187 6.25 -11.78 7.52
C GLY A 187 4.76 -11.71 7.92
N PRO A 188 4.23 -12.79 8.54
CA PRO A 188 2.79 -12.98 8.73
C PRO A 188 2.15 -12.08 9.81
N GLU A 189 2.97 -11.42 10.62
CA GLU A 189 2.51 -10.47 11.63
C GLU A 189 2.76 -9.04 11.18
N ARG A 190 1.72 -8.19 11.27
CA ARG A 190 1.87 -6.80 10.90
C ARG A 190 2.78 -6.05 11.86
N SER A 191 3.80 -5.39 11.31
CA SER A 191 4.67 -4.52 12.10
C SER A 191 3.90 -3.31 12.64
N PHE A 192 4.42 -2.69 13.70
CA PHE A 192 3.86 -1.43 14.21
C PHE A 192 3.78 -0.37 13.10
N GLY A 193 4.82 -0.24 12.29
CA GLY A 193 4.88 0.69 11.17
C GLY A 193 3.80 0.41 10.12
N THR A 194 3.64 -0.85 9.71
CA THR A 194 2.59 -1.25 8.76
C THR A 194 1.20 -0.95 9.30
N GLN A 195 0.95 -1.23 10.58
CA GLN A 195 -0.34 -0.93 11.20
C GLN A 195 -0.59 0.58 11.28
N LEU A 196 0.44 1.36 11.61
CA LEU A 196 0.37 2.83 11.64
C LEU A 196 0.05 3.40 10.26
N LEU A 197 0.72 2.92 9.20
CA LEU A 197 0.48 3.33 7.82
C LEU A 197 -0.90 2.90 7.33
N THR A 198 -1.37 1.72 7.73
CA THR A 198 -2.72 1.23 7.43
C THR A 198 -3.77 2.13 8.06
N ASP A 199 -3.64 2.43 9.36
CA ASP A 199 -4.56 3.31 10.08
C ASP A 199 -4.55 4.73 9.51
N MET A 200 -3.38 5.24 9.14
CA MET A 200 -3.24 6.52 8.44
C MET A 200 -3.96 6.51 7.09
N THR A 201 -3.72 5.48 6.27
CA THR A 201 -4.31 5.39 4.93
C THR A 201 -5.83 5.28 5.00
N ASN A 202 -6.37 4.55 5.98
CA ASN A 202 -7.82 4.47 6.20
C ASN A 202 -8.44 5.84 6.52
N GLU A 203 -7.74 6.70 7.26
CA GLU A 203 -8.22 8.06 7.52
C GLU A 203 -8.09 8.98 6.31
N LEU A 204 -7.04 8.82 5.51
CA LEU A 204 -6.90 9.51 4.24
C LEU A 204 -8.02 9.09 3.28
N ASP A 205 -8.33 7.79 3.24
CA ASP A 205 -9.42 7.22 2.43
C ASP A 205 -10.81 7.62 2.94
N ALA A 206 -10.95 8.01 4.21
CA ALA A 206 -12.19 8.57 4.70
C ALA A 206 -12.41 10.02 4.21
N LEU A 207 -11.33 10.78 4.00
CA LEU A 207 -11.38 12.20 3.60
C LEU A 207 -11.41 12.38 2.08
N ALA A 208 -10.52 11.68 1.36
CA ALA A 208 -10.51 11.59 -0.09
C ALA A 208 -10.17 10.16 -0.50
N SER A 209 -9.81 9.86 -1.74
CA SER A 209 -9.47 8.47 -2.10
C SER A 209 -8.00 8.20 -1.76
N ALA A 210 -7.73 7.13 -1.02
CA ALA A 210 -6.38 6.73 -0.69
C ALA A 210 -6.17 5.22 -0.74
N VAL A 211 -4.99 4.80 -1.21
CA VAL A 211 -4.63 3.37 -1.29
C VAL A 211 -3.24 3.15 -0.69
N TYR A 212 -3.11 2.08 0.08
CA TYR A 212 -1.84 1.61 0.62
C TYR A 212 -1.27 0.53 -0.31
N ALA A 213 -0.07 0.77 -0.80
CA ALA A 213 0.66 -0.06 -1.73
C ALA A 213 1.95 -0.52 -1.05
N ALA A 214 2.01 -1.80 -0.71
CA ALA A 214 3.18 -2.42 -0.09
C ALA A 214 3.32 -3.85 -0.60
N PRO A 215 4.55 -4.40 -0.63
CA PRO A 215 4.75 -5.79 -0.96
C PRO A 215 4.17 -6.66 0.16
N ASP A 216 3.60 -7.80 -0.20
CA ASP A 216 3.07 -8.77 0.76
C ASP A 216 3.33 -10.20 0.28
N GLU A 217 3.22 -11.17 1.20
CA GLU A 217 3.52 -12.59 0.91
C GLU A 217 2.61 -13.24 -0.14
N ASN A 218 1.50 -12.60 -0.53
CA ASN A 218 0.58 -13.04 -1.57
C ASN A 218 0.81 -12.32 -2.92
N GLY A 219 1.90 -11.56 -3.05
CA GLY A 219 2.17 -10.76 -4.24
C GLY A 219 1.35 -9.47 -4.25
N GLY A 220 1.43 -8.71 -3.16
CA GLY A 220 0.70 -7.48 -2.88
C GLY A 220 0.75 -6.43 -3.99
N PHE A 221 0.08 -5.28 -3.76
CA PHE A 221 -0.18 -4.29 -4.81
C PHE A 221 1.05 -3.83 -5.60
N VAL A 222 2.27 -3.95 -5.07
CA VAL A 222 3.51 -3.54 -5.77
C VAL A 222 4.35 -4.70 -6.30
N ASP A 223 4.13 -5.94 -5.85
CA ASP A 223 4.94 -7.10 -6.27
C ASP A 223 4.57 -7.61 -7.67
N THR A 224 3.34 -7.37 -8.11
CA THR A 224 2.83 -7.84 -9.40
C THR A 224 2.31 -6.70 -10.25
N GLU A 225 2.50 -6.78 -11.57
CA GLU A 225 1.94 -5.80 -12.50
C GLU A 225 0.40 -5.76 -12.42
N ALA A 226 -0.24 -6.91 -12.18
CA ALA A 226 -1.68 -6.99 -11.95
C ALA A 226 -2.10 -6.28 -10.65
N GLY A 227 -1.31 -6.42 -9.57
CA GLY A 227 -1.51 -5.71 -8.31
C GLY A 227 -1.46 -4.20 -8.50
N LYS A 228 -0.46 -3.71 -9.23
CA LYS A 228 -0.28 -2.26 -9.42
C LYS A 228 -1.40 -1.66 -10.27
N VAL A 229 -1.87 -2.37 -11.29
CA VAL A 229 -3.05 -1.99 -12.06
C VAL A 229 -4.30 -1.94 -11.18
N SER A 230 -4.53 -2.99 -10.38
CA SER A 230 -5.69 -3.10 -9.49
C SER A 230 -5.74 -1.93 -8.50
N MET A 231 -4.58 -1.51 -8.00
CA MET A 231 -4.44 -0.33 -7.15
C MET A 231 -4.95 0.94 -7.85
N VAL A 232 -4.50 1.21 -9.08
CA VAL A 232 -4.93 2.39 -9.86
C VAL A 232 -6.42 2.33 -10.17
N LEU A 233 -6.94 1.16 -10.53
CA LEU A 233 -8.35 0.98 -10.83
C LEU A 233 -9.22 1.23 -9.60
N LYS A 234 -8.86 0.65 -8.45
CA LYS A 234 -9.54 0.91 -7.17
C LYS A 234 -9.53 2.41 -6.84
N LEU A 235 -8.39 3.06 -7.01
CA LEU A 235 -8.27 4.50 -6.75
C LEU A 235 -9.22 5.31 -7.66
N ALA A 236 -9.30 4.96 -8.95
CA ALA A 236 -10.20 5.60 -9.90
C ALA A 236 -11.68 5.34 -9.57
N GLU A 237 -12.04 4.11 -9.19
CA GLU A 237 -13.39 3.74 -8.75
C GLU A 237 -13.81 4.53 -7.50
N ASP A 238 -12.94 4.59 -6.49
CA ASP A 238 -13.20 5.32 -5.25
C ASP A 238 -13.34 6.84 -5.51
N LEU A 239 -12.55 7.39 -6.44
CA LEU A 239 -12.65 8.80 -6.86
C LEU A 239 -13.92 9.11 -7.68
N ALA A 240 -14.50 8.10 -8.34
CA ALA A 240 -15.75 8.23 -9.08
C ALA A 240 -17.00 8.03 -8.18
N ALA A 241 -16.84 7.35 -7.05
CA ALA A 241 -17.90 7.07 -6.09
C ALA A 241 -18.15 8.21 -5.08
N LYS A 242 -17.21 9.15 -4.97
CA LYS A 242 -17.25 10.30 -4.05
C LYS A 242 -17.66 11.58 -4.79
#